data_AF-A0A4Q7MJR2-F1
#
_entry.id   AF-A0A4Q7MJR2-F1
#
_cell.length_a   1.000
_cell.length_b   1.000
_cell.length_c   1.000
_cell.angle_alpha   90.00
_cell.angle_beta   90.00
_cell.angle_gamma   90.00
#
_symmetry.space_group_name_H-M   'P 1'
#
loop_
_entity.id
_entity.type
_entity.pdbx_description
1 polymer ?
#
loop_
_entity_poly.entity_id
_entity_poly.type
_entity_poly.pdbx_seq_one_letter_code
_entity_poly.pdbx_strand_id
1 'polypeptide(L)'
;MKKIISKAGYYELMIPDEWTFEQEGNIISVFRENDASEALQISSFAVSKDYEMDLRQELAEYMTEKITKRIEDVEKDIVVNGSVAFIRLIDAEAYREYRMMFEKSVLLLITWNGNYQDAAADQHQLSAITNSIRISGVH
;
A
#
# COMPACT_ATOMS: atom_id res chain seq x y z
N MET A 1 -15.26 -12.16 4.40
CA MET A 1 -14.64 -10.96 3.79
C MET A 1 -15.70 -9.90 3.67
N LYS A 2 -15.45 -8.71 4.22
CA LYS A 2 -16.37 -7.58 4.20
C LYS A 2 -15.87 -6.48 3.28
N LYS A 3 -16.82 -5.82 2.60
CA LYS A 3 -16.55 -4.73 1.66
C LYS A 3 -16.41 -3.42 2.43
N ILE A 4 -15.39 -2.64 2.07
CA ILE A 4 -15.16 -1.29 2.56
C ILE A 4 -15.10 -0.35 1.35
N ILE A 5 -15.74 0.81 1.48
CA ILE A 5 -15.65 1.90 0.52
C ILE A 5 -14.87 3.02 1.21
N SER A 6 -13.89 3.60 0.52
CA SER A 6 -13.11 4.69 1.08
C SER A 6 -13.96 5.95 1.24
N LYS A 7 -13.77 6.68 2.35
CA LYS A 7 -14.44 7.97 2.60
C LYS A 7 -14.12 9.00 1.50
N ALA A 8 -12.94 8.92 0.90
CA ALA A 8 -12.55 9.75 -0.24
C ALA A 8 -13.33 9.41 -1.53
N GLY A 9 -14.02 8.26 -1.59
CA GLY A 9 -14.82 7.83 -2.74
C GLY A 9 -14.00 7.25 -3.90
N TYR A 10 -12.68 7.18 -3.78
CA TYR A 10 -11.79 6.81 -4.89
C TYR A 10 -11.64 5.31 -5.13
N TYR A 11 -11.93 4.47 -4.13
CA TYR A 11 -11.74 3.03 -4.22
C TYR A 11 -12.59 2.25 -3.22
N GLU A 12 -12.76 0.97 -3.50
CA GLU A 12 -13.30 -0.04 -2.59
C GLU A 12 -12.33 -1.20 -2.43
N LEU A 13 -12.42 -1.91 -1.32
CA LEU A 13 -11.62 -3.09 -1.01
C LEU A 13 -12.41 -4.11 -0.19
N MET A 14 -11.91 -5.34 -0.14
CA MET A 14 -12.38 -6.39 0.75
C MET A 14 -11.32 -6.66 1.82
N ILE A 15 -11.75 -6.78 3.07
CA ILE A 15 -10.88 -7.23 4.17
C ILE A 15 -11.48 -8.46 4.85
N PRO A 16 -10.68 -9.27 5.55
CA PRO A 16 -11.20 -10.38 6.34
C PRO A 16 -12.21 -9.91 7.41
N ASP A 17 -13.13 -10.79 7.80
CA ASP A 17 -14.25 -10.38 8.66
C ASP A 17 -13.80 -10.05 10.09
N GLU A 18 -12.80 -10.79 10.55
CA GLU A 18 -12.12 -10.71 11.84
C GLU A 18 -11.16 -9.51 11.96
N TRP A 19 -10.91 -8.77 10.88
CA TRP A 19 -10.05 -7.59 10.92
C TRP A 19 -10.86 -6.34 11.18
N THR A 20 -10.28 -5.38 11.89
CA THR A 20 -10.88 -4.06 12.12
C THR A 20 -10.28 -3.04 11.17
N PHE A 21 -10.96 -1.89 11.02
CA PHE A 21 -10.45 -0.80 10.22
C PHE A 21 -10.88 0.55 10.79
N GLU A 22 -10.07 1.56 10.51
CA GLU A 22 -10.35 2.97 10.78
C GLU A 22 -10.18 3.77 9.49
N GLN A 23 -10.94 4.85 9.35
CA GLN A 23 -10.81 5.76 8.21
C GLN A 23 -10.74 7.20 8.66
N GLU A 24 -9.67 7.89 8.27
CA GLU A 24 -9.45 9.31 8.52
C GLU A 24 -9.06 9.99 7.21
N GLY A 25 -9.91 10.90 6.74
CA GLY A 25 -9.71 11.59 5.46
C GLY A 25 -9.54 10.62 4.28
N ASN A 26 -8.36 10.67 3.67
CA ASN A 26 -7.96 9.87 2.52
C ASN A 26 -7.22 8.58 2.88
N ILE A 27 -7.17 8.22 4.17
CA ILE A 27 -6.43 7.08 4.70
C ILE A 27 -7.41 6.03 5.25
N ILE A 28 -7.20 4.77 4.88
CA ILE A 28 -7.78 3.61 5.56
C ILE A 28 -6.66 2.87 6.26
N SER A 29 -6.81 2.61 7.55
CA SER A 29 -5.92 1.75 8.33
C SER A 29 -6.66 0.46 8.68
N VAL A 30 -6.04 -0.69 8.45
CA VAL A 30 -6.62 -2.03 8.61
C VAL A 30 -5.72 -2.83 9.54
N PHE A 31 -6.31 -3.45 10.57
CA PHE A 31 -5.61 -4.08 11.68
C PHE A 31 -6.17 -5.47 11.99
N ARG A 32 -5.33 -6.36 12.52
CA ARG A 32 -5.77 -7.65 13.09
C ARG A 32 -6.33 -7.41 14.49
N GLU A 33 -7.41 -8.12 14.84
CA GLU A 33 -7.96 -8.06 16.19
C GLU A 33 -6.94 -8.64 17.19
N ASN A 34 -6.51 -7.82 18.16
CA ASN A 34 -5.46 -8.08 19.18
C ASN A 34 -3.99 -7.88 18.76
N ASP A 35 -3.72 -7.35 17.57
CA ASP A 35 -2.36 -6.94 17.20
C ASP A 35 -2.35 -5.58 16.50
N ALA A 36 -2.14 -4.53 17.29
CA ALA A 36 -2.01 -3.16 16.79
C ALA A 36 -0.60 -2.85 16.26
N SER A 37 0.35 -3.78 16.39
CA SER A 37 1.73 -3.58 15.91
C SER A 37 1.86 -3.82 14.40
N GLU A 38 0.92 -4.56 13.81
CA GLU A 38 0.82 -4.82 12.38
C GLU A 38 -0.34 -4.04 11.76
N ALA A 39 -0.01 -3.16 10.81
CA ALA A 39 -1.01 -2.30 10.19
C ALA A 39 -0.80 -2.22 8.67
N LEU A 40 -1.90 -2.41 7.95
CA LEU A 40 -2.00 -2.06 6.53
C LEU A 40 -2.60 -0.66 6.45
N GLN A 41 -1.86 0.29 5.88
CA GLN A 41 -2.39 1.62 5.62
C GLN A 41 -2.50 1.83 4.11
N ILE A 42 -3.62 2.43 3.69
CA ILE A 42 -3.88 2.82 2.30
C ILE A 42 -4.16 4.31 2.28
N SER A 43 -3.20 5.08 1.81
CA SER A 43 -3.37 6.50 1.51
C SER A 43 -3.80 6.67 0.06
N SER A 44 -4.75 7.56 -0.20
CA SER A 44 -5.27 7.81 -1.54
C SER A 44 -5.10 9.26 -1.98
N PHE A 45 -4.76 9.46 -3.24
CA PHE A 45 -4.45 10.77 -3.80
C PHE A 45 -5.12 10.93 -5.17
N ALA A 46 -5.79 12.06 -5.38
CA ALA A 46 -6.20 12.47 -6.72
C ALA A 46 -4.98 13.06 -7.44
N VAL A 47 -4.71 12.56 -8.64
CA VAL A 47 -3.58 12.99 -9.48
C VAL A 47 -4.15 13.70 -10.69
N SER A 48 -3.48 14.75 -11.16
CA SER A 48 -3.91 15.44 -12.38
C SER A 48 -3.92 14.49 -13.57
N LYS A 49 -4.89 14.65 -14.48
CA LYS A 49 -4.95 13.90 -15.74
C LYS A 49 -3.77 14.21 -16.66
N ASP A 50 -3.17 15.39 -16.50
CA ASP A 50 -2.03 15.84 -17.28
C ASP A 50 -0.70 15.34 -16.71
N TYR A 51 -0.72 14.67 -15.56
CA TYR A 51 0.49 14.11 -14.97
C TYR A 51 0.82 12.76 -15.59
N GLU A 52 2.01 12.66 -16.17
CA GLU A 52 2.56 11.39 -16.64
C GLU A 52 3.16 10.62 -15.47
N MET A 53 2.40 9.66 -14.95
CA MET A 53 2.80 8.85 -13.79
C MET A 53 3.87 7.81 -14.16
N ASP A 54 5.06 7.90 -13.55
CA ASP A 54 6.05 6.82 -13.51
C ASP A 54 6.12 6.20 -12.11
N LEU A 55 5.43 5.08 -11.92
CA LEU A 55 5.33 4.43 -10.62
C LEU A 55 6.68 3.95 -10.06
N ARG A 56 7.67 3.65 -10.91
CA ARG A 56 9.00 3.27 -10.42
C ARG A 56 9.67 4.49 -9.82
N GLN A 57 9.68 5.59 -10.56
CA GLN A 57 10.30 6.84 -10.13
C GLN A 57 9.63 7.38 -8.86
N GLU A 58 8.30 7.46 -8.84
CA GLU A 58 7.53 7.94 -7.68
C GLU A 58 7.82 7.15 -6.41
N LEU A 59 7.87 5.82 -6.54
CA LEU A 59 8.18 4.97 -5.39
C LEU A 59 9.64 5.17 -4.97
N ALA A 60 10.58 5.27 -5.90
CA ALA A 60 11.99 5.51 -5.58
C ALA A 60 12.20 6.86 -4.86
N GLU A 61 11.53 7.91 -5.31
CA GLU A 61 11.54 9.24 -4.71
C GLU A 61 10.95 9.20 -3.30
N TYR A 62 9.76 8.60 -3.14
CA TYR A 62 9.13 8.42 -1.83
C TYR A 62 10.06 7.67 -0.84
N MET A 63 10.70 6.60 -1.29
CA MET A 63 11.61 5.81 -0.46
C MET A 63 12.87 6.61 -0.08
N THR A 64 13.41 7.40 -1.00
CA THR A 64 14.59 8.25 -0.77
C THR A 64 14.29 9.33 0.28
N GLU A 65 13.11 9.95 0.20
CA GLU A 65 12.68 10.97 1.17
C GLU A 65 12.43 10.37 2.56
N LYS A 66 11.80 9.20 2.65
CA LYS A 66 11.34 8.64 3.93
C LYS A 66 12.36 7.74 4.64
N ILE A 67 13.32 7.15 3.93
CA ILE A 67 14.23 6.11 4.48
C ILE A 67 15.70 6.56 4.41
N THR A 68 15.97 7.82 4.71
CA THR A 68 17.25 8.51 4.43
C THR A 68 18.53 7.72 4.83
N LYS A 69 19.49 7.66 3.89
CA LYS A 69 20.96 7.44 3.98
C LYS A 69 21.63 6.05 3.77
N ARG A 70 21.00 5.03 3.22
CA ARG A 70 21.72 3.79 2.80
C ARG A 70 21.33 3.24 1.44
N ILE A 71 21.08 4.10 0.46
CA ILE A 71 20.29 3.69 -0.69
C ILE A 71 20.93 4.16 -1.99
N GLU A 72 21.89 3.37 -2.48
CA GLU A 72 22.29 3.40 -3.90
C GLU A 72 21.55 2.29 -4.70
N ASP A 73 20.86 1.37 -4.03
CA ASP A 73 20.28 0.17 -4.65
C ASP A 73 18.74 0.08 -4.64
N VAL A 74 17.98 1.05 -4.08
CA VAL A 74 16.49 0.94 -4.03
C VAL A 74 15.85 0.77 -5.39
N GLU A 75 16.35 1.45 -6.42
CA GLU A 75 15.75 1.33 -7.75
C GLU A 75 15.79 -0.10 -8.29
N LYS A 76 16.84 -0.88 -7.92
CA LYS A 76 16.99 -2.29 -8.34
C LYS A 76 15.98 -3.21 -7.65
N ASP A 77 15.50 -2.85 -6.46
CA ASP A 77 14.55 -3.65 -5.68
C ASP A 77 13.08 -3.31 -5.95
N ILE A 78 12.81 -2.23 -6.69
CA ILE A 78 11.44 -1.88 -7.12
C ILE A 78 10.99 -2.81 -8.25
N VAL A 79 9.91 -3.52 -8.00
CA VAL A 79 9.21 -4.35 -8.99
C VAL A 79 8.03 -3.55 -9.54
N VAL A 80 7.91 -3.49 -10.87
CA VAL A 80 6.79 -2.86 -11.57
C VAL A 80 6.04 -3.91 -12.37
N ASN A 81 4.71 -3.94 -12.23
CA ASN A 81 3.83 -4.81 -12.98
C ASN A 81 2.55 -4.06 -13.36
N GLY A 82 2.49 -3.57 -14.60
CA GLY A 82 1.36 -2.78 -15.10
C GLY A 82 1.17 -1.49 -14.29
N SER A 83 -0.01 -1.34 -13.69
CA SER A 83 -0.40 -0.19 -12.86
C SER A 83 0.07 -0.26 -11.41
N VAL A 84 1.02 -1.15 -11.10
CA VAL A 84 1.50 -1.39 -9.73
C VAL A 84 3.02 -1.34 -9.67
N ALA A 85 3.57 -0.65 -8.69
CA ALA A 85 4.97 -0.75 -8.28
C ALA A 85 5.06 -1.12 -6.80
N PHE A 86 6.05 -1.92 -6.41
CA PHE A 86 6.27 -2.24 -5.00
C PHE A 86 7.73 -2.55 -4.68
N ILE A 87 8.07 -2.44 -3.40
CA ILE A 87 9.35 -2.83 -2.81
C ILE A 87 9.11 -3.46 -1.44
N ARG A 88 9.94 -4.45 -1.09
CA ARG A 88 9.95 -5.10 0.22
C ARG A 88 11.28 -4.83 0.90
N LEU A 89 11.21 -4.38 2.14
CA LEU A 89 12.37 -4.19 2.99
C LEU A 89 12.31 -5.18 4.14
N ILE A 90 13.42 -5.90 4.34
CA ILE A 90 13.60 -6.86 5.43
C ILE A 90 14.82 -6.39 6.21
N ASP A 91 14.64 -6.11 7.51
CA ASP A 91 15.74 -5.70 8.39
C ASP A 91 15.61 -6.40 9.75
N ALA A 92 16.58 -7.28 10.05
CA ALA A 92 16.65 -8.13 11.25
C ALA A 92 15.37 -8.94 11.54
N GLU A 93 14.36 -8.29 12.14
CA GLU A 93 13.07 -8.86 12.54
C GLU A 93 11.88 -8.09 11.93
N ALA A 94 12.11 -6.98 11.25
CA ALA A 94 11.07 -6.15 10.65
C ALA A 94 10.87 -6.49 9.17
N TYR A 95 9.61 -6.57 8.77
CA TYR A 95 9.17 -6.66 7.39
C TYR A 95 8.34 -5.44 7.03
N ARG A 96 8.70 -4.75 5.95
CA ARG A 96 7.94 -3.62 5.40
C ARG A 96 7.69 -3.81 3.92
N GLU A 97 6.45 -3.61 3.48
CA GLU A 97 6.12 -3.52 2.05
C GLU A 97 5.56 -2.13 1.75
N TYR A 98 6.08 -1.51 0.70
CA TYR A 98 5.56 -0.28 0.13
C TYR A 98 5.08 -0.59 -1.27
N ARG A 99 3.85 -0.19 -1.58
CA ARG A 99 3.22 -0.45 -2.88
C ARG A 99 2.49 0.79 -3.35
N MET A 100 2.69 1.14 -4.62
CA MET A 100 1.91 2.14 -5.32
C MET A 100 1.01 1.47 -6.35
N MET A 101 -0.26 1.88 -6.41
CA MET A 101 -1.21 1.49 -7.45
C MET A 101 -1.77 2.74 -8.10
N PHE A 102 -1.71 2.84 -9.43
CA PHE A 102 -2.23 4.00 -10.14
C PHE A 102 -3.18 3.62 -11.26
N GLU A 103 -4.42 4.08 -11.14
CA GLU A 103 -5.45 3.88 -12.15
C GLU A 103 -6.44 5.05 -12.10
N LYS A 104 -7.03 5.42 -13.24
CA LYS A 104 -8.11 6.43 -13.31
C LYS A 104 -7.79 7.74 -12.56
N SER A 105 -6.54 8.22 -12.68
CA SER A 105 -6.07 9.44 -12.02
C SER A 105 -6.13 9.40 -10.49
N VAL A 106 -6.08 8.20 -9.90
CA VAL A 106 -5.98 7.98 -8.46
C VAL A 106 -4.73 7.17 -8.19
N LEU A 107 -3.86 7.70 -7.32
CA LEU A 107 -2.72 6.99 -6.77
C LEU A 107 -3.09 6.47 -5.37
N LEU A 108 -2.86 5.19 -5.15
CA LEU A 108 -2.89 4.57 -3.82
C LEU A 108 -1.47 4.29 -3.39
N LEU A 109 -1.11 4.75 -2.19
CA LEU A 109 0.10 4.32 -1.49
C LEU A 109 -0.33 3.36 -0.37
N ILE A 110 0.11 2.12 -0.48
CA ILE A 110 -0.16 1.04 0.46
C ILE A 110 1.12 0.73 1.21
N THR A 111 1.06 0.79 2.54
CA THR A 111 2.17 0.43 3.41
C THR A 111 1.76 -0.70 4.33
N TRP A 112 2.66 -1.66 4.51
CA TRP A 112 2.53 -2.72 5.49
C TRP A 112 3.78 -2.73 6.37
N ASN A 113 3.57 -2.86 7.68
CA ASN A 113 4.63 -3.15 8.63
C ASN A 113 4.21 -4.38 9.44
N GLY A 114 5.12 -5.33 9.60
CA GLY A 114 4.90 -6.52 10.41
C GLY A 114 6.20 -7.20 10.79
N ASN A 115 6.10 -8.36 11.42
CA ASN A 115 7.27 -9.17 11.80
C ASN A 115 7.74 -10.03 10.62
N TYR A 116 9.06 -10.11 10.42
CA TYR A 116 9.64 -10.96 9.38
C TYR A 116 9.31 -12.46 9.57
N GLN A 117 9.17 -12.91 10.82
CA GLN A 117 8.81 -14.31 11.11
C GLN A 117 7.42 -14.69 10.57
N ASP A 118 6.52 -13.72 10.49
CA ASP A 118 5.13 -13.91 10.04
C ASP A 118 4.92 -13.47 8.57
N ALA A 119 5.95 -12.91 7.93
CA ALA A 119 5.87 -12.29 6.61
C ALA A 119 5.26 -13.19 5.52
N ALA A 120 5.48 -14.51 5.56
CA ALA A 120 4.89 -15.43 4.58
C ALA A 120 3.36 -15.56 4.75
N ALA A 121 2.87 -15.64 5.99
CA ALA A 121 1.44 -15.69 6.29
C ALA A 121 0.78 -14.33 5.99
N ASP A 122 1.46 -13.25 6.37
CA ASP A 122 1.04 -11.88 6.11
C ASP A 122 0.94 -11.60 4.62
N GLN A 123 1.92 -12.06 3.82
CA GLN A 123 1.95 -11.81 2.38
C GLN A 123 0.72 -12.41 1.68
N HIS A 124 0.25 -13.58 2.10
CA HIS A 124 -0.97 -14.18 1.54
C HIS A 124 -2.19 -13.29 1.81
N GLN A 125 -2.31 -12.76 3.02
CA GLN A 125 -3.44 -11.92 3.43
C GLN A 125 -3.35 -10.52 2.82
N LEU A 126 -2.17 -9.90 2.82
CA LEU A 126 -1.88 -8.65 2.12
C LEU A 126 -2.21 -8.77 0.64
N SER A 127 -1.84 -9.88 0.00
CA SER A 127 -2.18 -10.15 -1.40
C SER A 127 -3.69 -10.28 -1.60
N ALA A 128 -4.41 -10.96 -0.70
CA ALA A 128 -5.87 -11.07 -0.76
C ALA A 128 -6.56 -9.70 -0.67
N ILE A 129 -6.11 -8.84 0.26
CA ILE A 129 -6.64 -7.48 0.42
C ILE A 129 -6.30 -6.62 -0.80
N THR A 130 -5.02 -6.54 -1.17
CA THR A 130 -4.56 -5.68 -2.28
C THR A 130 -5.14 -6.08 -3.64
N ASN A 131 -5.29 -7.38 -3.91
CA ASN A 131 -5.92 -7.86 -5.14
C ASN A 131 -7.43 -7.62 -5.19
N SER A 132 -8.07 -7.32 -4.05
CA SER A 132 -9.49 -6.98 -4.01
C SER A 132 -9.79 -5.50 -4.27
N ILE A 133 -8.75 -4.65 -4.30
CA ILE A 133 -8.89 -3.21 -4.49
C ILE A 133 -9.46 -2.92 -5.88
N ARG A 134 -10.50 -2.09 -5.93
CA ARG A 134 -11.08 -1.56 -7.17
C ARG A 134 -11.08 -0.04 -7.11
N ILE A 135 -10.35 0.59 -8.02
CA ILE A 135 -10.27 2.04 -8.13
C ILE A 135 -11.44 2.56 -8.97
N SER A 136 -12.22 3.48 -8.41
CA SER A 136 -13.38 4.11 -9.04
C SER A 136 -13.01 5.35 -9.85
N GLY A 137 -11.91 6.02 -9.51
CA GLY A 137 -11.43 7.25 -10.14
C GLY A 137 -11.84 8.51 -9.38
N VAL A 138 -11.45 9.68 -9.92
CA VAL A 138 -11.89 10.99 -9.42
C VAL A 138 -13.23 11.35 -10.07
N HIS A 139 -14.24 11.64 -9.25
CA HIS A 139 -15.59 12.04 -9.69
C HIS A 139 -15.73 13.56 -9.80
#